data_AF-A0A2G1YBW3-F1
#
_entry.id   AF-A0A2G1YBW3-F1
#
_cell.length_a   1.000
_cell.length_b   1.000
_cell.length_c   1.000
_cell.angle_alpha   90.00
_cell.angle_beta   90.00
_cell.angle_gamma   90.00
#
_symmetry.space_group_name_H-M   'P 1'
#
loop_
_entity.id
_entity.type
_entity.pdbx_description
1 polymer ?
#
loop_
_entity_poly.entity_id
_entity_poly.type
_entity_poly.pdbx_seq_one_letter_code
_entity_poly.pdbx_strand_id
1 'polypeptide(L)'
;MGDNGIASLKNTHPFQRALGRRTHVFAHNGDLKGLHNEYRVPFLYYEPIGDTDSELAFCILLERLFPIWTRDKTVVPSADERLSIFAQFASEMRIRGSANFLYSDGNVLFVHAHKRMFEENGTFSEARAPGLSIRNCTDCQNGSEYKYDGLNVSLTGQITTIVASVPLDEHGWEALPEGVAIAIKDGEEIGRVKT
;
A
#
# COMPACT_ATOMS: atom_id res chain seq x y z
N MET A 1 10.04 -12.60 1.13
CA MET A 1 10.54 -11.77 2.25
C MET A 1 11.13 -10.51 1.64
N GLY A 2 10.63 -9.34 2.01
CA GLY A 2 10.96 -8.06 1.36
C GLY A 2 10.98 -6.91 2.36
N ASP A 3 11.69 -7.11 3.47
CA ASP A 3 12.00 -6.01 4.39
C ASP A 3 13.50 -6.08 4.70
N ASN A 4 14.23 -5.05 4.28
CA ASN A 4 15.66 -4.93 4.60
C ASN A 4 15.80 -4.36 6.01
N GLY A 5 15.80 -5.21 7.04
CA GLY A 5 16.01 -4.77 8.42
C GLY A 5 16.11 -5.96 9.38
N ILE A 6 16.64 -5.73 10.58
CA ILE A 6 16.68 -6.79 11.62
C ILE A 6 15.24 -7.09 12.02
N ALA A 7 14.83 -8.37 12.01
CA ALA A 7 13.52 -8.79 12.49
C ALA A 7 13.29 -8.28 13.92
N SER A 8 12.47 -7.24 14.06
CA SER A 8 12.23 -6.52 15.31
C SER A 8 10.89 -5.80 15.20
N LEU A 9 10.25 -5.52 16.35
CA LEU A 9 8.91 -4.89 16.37
C LEU A 9 8.85 -3.58 15.57
N LYS A 10 9.93 -2.80 15.58
CA LYS A 10 10.02 -1.53 14.84
C LYS A 10 10.09 -1.70 13.32
N ASN A 11 10.39 -2.90 12.84
CA ASN A 11 10.52 -3.24 11.42
C ASN A 11 9.34 -4.08 10.91
N THR A 12 8.28 -4.22 11.72
CA THR A 12 7.11 -5.02 11.37
C THR A 12 6.02 -4.15 10.79
N HIS A 13 5.62 -4.46 9.56
CA HIS A 13 4.45 -3.87 8.92
C HIS A 13 3.13 -4.24 9.63
N PRO A 14 2.09 -3.40 9.49
CA PRO A 14 2.08 -2.11 8.80
C PRO A 14 2.65 -0.96 9.66
N PHE A 15 3.32 -0.01 9.01
CA PHE A 15 3.78 1.21 9.67
C PHE A 15 2.61 2.17 9.91
N GLN A 16 2.66 2.89 11.02
CA GLN A 16 1.62 3.85 11.41
C GLN A 16 2.21 5.19 11.81
N ARG A 17 1.59 6.29 11.37
CA ARG A 17 1.95 7.67 11.72
C ARG A 17 0.71 8.56 11.77
N ALA A 18 0.79 9.65 12.54
CA ALA A 18 -0.26 10.65 12.58
C ALA A 18 0.02 11.79 11.58
N LEU A 19 -0.98 12.15 10.79
CA LEU A 19 -1.01 13.33 9.93
C LEU A 19 -2.45 13.83 9.83
N GLY A 20 -2.68 15.14 9.81
CA GLY A 20 -4.04 15.69 9.68
C GLY A 20 -5.05 15.23 10.74
N ARG A 21 -4.58 14.93 11.97
CA ARG A 21 -5.38 14.33 13.08
C ARG A 21 -5.98 12.96 12.74
N ARG A 22 -5.35 12.22 11.84
CA ARG A 22 -5.75 10.86 11.43
C ARG A 22 -4.57 9.92 11.53
N THR A 23 -4.88 8.63 11.65
CA THR A 23 -3.89 7.57 11.56
C THR A 23 -3.71 7.21 10.10
N HIS A 24 -2.47 7.29 9.66
CA HIS A 24 -2.01 6.86 8.35
C HIS A 24 -1.31 5.52 8.51
N VAL A 25 -1.65 4.56 7.66
CA VAL A 25 -1.17 3.18 7.70
C VAL A 25 -0.54 2.83 6.36
N PHE A 26 0.62 2.19 6.38
CA PHE A 26 1.35 1.83 5.17
C PHE A 26 1.93 0.42 5.26
N ALA A 27 1.76 -0.35 4.19
CA ALA A 27 2.39 -1.65 3.99
C ALA A 27 3.03 -1.72 2.61
N HIS A 28 4.20 -2.33 2.56
CA HIS A 28 4.97 -2.52 1.35
C HIS A 28 5.35 -4.00 1.19
N ASN A 29 5.10 -4.55 0.00
CA ASN A 29 5.61 -5.86 -0.40
C ASN A 29 6.56 -5.68 -1.59
N GLY A 30 7.85 -5.61 -1.30
CA GLY A 30 8.87 -5.34 -2.29
C GLY A 30 10.23 -5.08 -1.66
N ASP A 31 11.08 -4.37 -2.37
CA ASP A 31 12.45 -4.09 -1.97
C ASP A 31 12.94 -2.90 -2.80
N LEU A 32 13.29 -1.80 -2.14
CA LEU A 32 13.60 -0.51 -2.74
C LEU A 32 15.09 -0.19 -2.56
N LYS A 33 15.84 -0.24 -3.67
CA LYS A 33 17.30 -0.03 -3.64
C LYS A 33 17.68 1.44 -3.55
N GLY A 34 18.73 1.71 -2.77
CA GLY A 34 19.39 3.02 -2.69
C GLY A 34 18.67 4.09 -1.88
N LEU A 35 17.52 3.79 -1.27
CA LEU A 35 16.68 4.79 -0.63
C LEU A 35 17.41 5.51 0.53
N HIS A 36 18.10 4.76 1.40
CA HIS A 36 18.89 5.31 2.51
C HIS A 36 20.14 6.10 2.07
N ASN A 37 20.63 5.88 0.85
CA ASN A 37 21.80 6.60 0.33
C ASN A 37 21.41 8.00 -0.15
N GLU A 38 20.22 8.14 -0.72
CA GLU A 38 19.74 9.38 -1.33
C GLU A 38 18.96 10.26 -0.35
N TYR A 39 18.13 9.65 0.50
CA TYR A 39 17.33 10.37 1.49
C TYR A 39 18.09 10.42 2.81
N ARG A 40 18.79 11.54 3.04
CA ARG A 40 19.43 11.82 4.32
C ARG A 40 18.34 12.14 5.36
N VAL A 41 18.18 11.23 6.32
CA VAL A 41 17.23 11.32 7.46
C VAL A 41 17.20 12.68 8.19
N PRO A 42 18.31 13.45 8.39
CA PRO A 42 18.27 14.71 9.15
C PRO A 42 17.44 15.83 8.52
N PHE A 43 16.86 15.63 7.34
CA PHE A 43 16.07 16.63 6.61
C PHE A 43 14.60 16.22 6.40
N LEU A 44 14.17 15.09 6.96
CA LEU A 44 12.77 14.68 6.95
C LEU A 44 12.11 15.09 8.27
N TYR A 45 10.91 15.65 8.21
CA TYR A 45 10.06 15.87 9.39
C TYR A 45 9.55 14.54 9.96
N TYR A 46 9.30 13.55 9.11
CA TYR A 46 9.03 12.18 9.49
C TYR A 46 10.32 11.35 9.46
N GLU A 47 10.81 10.99 10.65
CA GLU A 47 11.98 10.11 10.80
C GLU A 47 11.54 8.63 10.95
N PRO A 48 12.20 7.69 10.24
CA PRO A 48 12.00 6.26 10.47
C PRO A 48 12.51 5.86 11.86
N ILE A 49 11.82 4.94 12.53
CA ILE A 49 12.22 4.41 13.85
C ILE A 49 13.06 3.14 13.66
N GLY A 50 12.66 2.33 12.70
CA GLY A 50 13.35 1.18 12.15
C GLY A 50 14.43 1.56 11.15
N ASP A 51 14.93 0.54 10.46
CA ASP A 51 15.98 0.63 9.46
C ASP A 51 15.56 0.09 8.08
N THR A 52 14.25 -0.15 7.90
CA THR A 52 13.73 -0.64 6.62
C THR A 52 13.54 0.47 5.60
N ASP A 53 13.81 0.13 4.35
CA ASP A 53 13.47 0.91 3.17
C ASP A 53 11.96 1.19 3.09
N SER A 54 11.13 0.24 3.50
CA SER A 54 9.68 0.37 3.60
C SER A 54 9.23 1.51 4.54
N GLU A 55 9.83 1.65 5.73
CA GLU A 55 9.48 2.73 6.65
C GLU A 55 9.97 4.09 6.14
N LEU A 56 11.18 4.14 5.56
CA LEU A 56 11.71 5.34 4.94
C LEU A 56 10.83 5.79 3.76
N ALA A 57 10.36 4.85 2.94
CA ALA A 57 9.42 5.12 1.86
C ALA A 57 8.11 5.70 2.39
N PHE A 58 7.58 5.18 3.50
CA PHE A 58 6.41 5.75 4.15
C PHE A 58 6.65 7.18 4.64
N CYS A 59 7.80 7.45 5.27
CA CYS A 59 8.17 8.79 5.71
C CYS A 59 8.21 9.78 4.54
N ILE A 60 8.82 9.39 3.40
CA ILE A 60 8.86 10.20 2.18
C ILE A 60 7.44 10.47 1.65
N LEU A 61 6.55 9.48 1.66
CA LEU A 61 5.16 9.68 1.26
C LEU A 61 4.45 10.69 2.17
N LEU A 62 4.64 10.60 3.49
CA LEU A 62 4.05 11.52 4.46
C LEU A 62 4.55 12.96 4.27
N GLU A 63 5.83 13.17 3.96
CA GLU A 63 6.36 14.50 3.60
C GLU A 63 5.59 15.12 2.44
N ARG A 64 5.32 14.34 1.39
CA ARG A 64 4.61 14.83 0.21
C ARG A 64 3.14 15.13 0.49
N LEU A 65 2.54 14.37 1.40
CA LEU A 65 1.17 14.56 1.83
C LEU A 65 1.03 15.71 2.86
N PHE A 66 2.08 16.03 3.60
CA PHE A 66 2.04 17.02 4.68
C PHE A 66 1.48 18.39 4.26
N PRO A 67 1.89 19.00 3.12
CA PRO A 67 1.35 20.30 2.70
C PRO A 67 -0.16 20.29 2.49
N ILE A 68 -0.71 19.26 1.85
CA ILE A 68 -2.15 19.21 1.55
C ILE A 68 -2.98 18.97 2.81
N TRP A 69 -2.44 18.21 3.78
CA TRP A 69 -3.10 17.93 5.05
C TRP A 69 -2.96 19.04 6.10
N THR A 70 -2.02 19.97 5.91
CA THR A 70 -1.78 21.08 6.85
C THR A 70 -2.23 22.43 6.31
N ARG A 71 -2.52 22.54 5.01
CA ARG A 71 -3.13 23.73 4.37
C ARG A 71 -4.37 24.21 5.11
N ASP A 72 -5.28 23.27 5.42
CA ASP A 72 -6.44 23.50 6.30
C ASP A 72 -6.71 22.24 7.12
N LYS A 73 -6.46 22.30 8.43
CA LYS A 73 -6.59 21.15 9.33
C LYS A 73 -8.05 20.75 9.61
N THR A 74 -9.03 21.49 9.10
CA THR A 74 -10.46 21.21 9.26
C THR A 74 -11.04 20.47 8.05
N VAL A 75 -10.34 20.46 6.92
CA VAL A 75 -10.79 19.88 5.65
C VAL A 75 -9.95 18.66 5.31
N VAL A 76 -10.62 17.56 4.96
CA VAL A 76 -9.94 16.39 4.39
C VAL A 76 -9.63 16.67 2.92
N PRO A 77 -8.36 16.57 2.47
CA PRO A 77 -8.03 16.74 1.06
C PRO A 77 -8.81 15.78 0.16
N SER A 78 -9.08 16.17 -1.09
CA SER A 78 -9.83 15.31 -2.01
C SER A 78 -9.08 13.98 -2.24
N ALA A 79 -9.84 12.93 -2.59
CA ALA A 79 -9.22 11.65 -2.92
C ALA A 79 -8.29 11.78 -4.13
N ASP A 80 -8.65 12.61 -5.11
CA ASP A 80 -7.85 12.85 -6.32
C ASP A 80 -6.52 13.57 -6.04
N GLU A 81 -6.51 14.57 -5.15
CA GLU A 81 -5.29 15.28 -4.75
C GLU A 81 -4.32 14.30 -4.05
N ARG A 82 -4.86 13.45 -3.16
CA ARG A 82 -4.09 12.40 -2.48
C ARG A 82 -3.60 11.31 -3.43
N LEU A 83 -4.46 10.84 -4.35
CA LEU A 83 -4.12 9.81 -5.33
C LEU A 83 -3.03 10.29 -6.27
N SER A 84 -3.06 11.56 -6.69
CA SER A 84 -2.04 12.15 -7.56
C SER A 84 -0.66 12.13 -6.91
N ILE A 85 -0.57 12.56 -5.63
CA ILE A 85 0.68 12.53 -4.86
C ILE A 85 1.16 11.09 -4.65
N PHE A 86 0.26 10.18 -4.27
CA PHE A 86 0.59 8.78 -4.07
C PHE A 86 1.08 8.10 -5.36
N ALA A 87 0.43 8.37 -6.49
CA ALA A 87 0.81 7.84 -7.79
C ALA A 87 2.19 8.35 -8.23
N GLN A 88 2.47 9.64 -8.05
CA GLN A 88 3.79 10.21 -8.33
C GLN A 88 4.87 9.57 -7.46
N PHE A 89 4.62 9.46 -6.14
CA PHE A 89 5.52 8.76 -5.22
C PHE A 89 5.79 7.31 -5.68
N ALA A 90 4.74 6.56 -6.02
CA ALA A 90 4.88 5.18 -6.42
C ALA A 90 5.64 5.01 -7.75
N SER A 91 5.44 5.92 -8.70
CA SER A 91 6.19 5.97 -9.96
C SER A 91 7.69 6.12 -9.73
N GLU A 92 8.10 6.95 -8.77
CA GLU A 92 9.51 7.12 -8.43
C GLU A 92 10.09 5.91 -7.69
N MET A 93 9.31 5.31 -6.79
CA MET A 93 9.75 4.12 -6.05
C MET A 93 9.89 2.89 -6.95
N ARG A 94 9.04 2.74 -7.98
CA ARG A 94 9.10 1.56 -8.89
C ARG A 94 10.41 1.46 -9.67
N ILE A 95 11.11 2.59 -9.89
CA ILE A 95 12.43 2.63 -10.54
C ILE A 95 13.49 1.96 -9.65
N ARG A 96 13.24 1.87 -8.34
CA ARG A 96 14.15 1.35 -7.33
C ARG A 96 13.93 -0.12 -7.01
N GLY A 97 12.80 -0.69 -7.43
CA GLY A 97 12.49 -2.10 -7.26
C GLY A 97 10.99 -2.40 -7.22
N SER A 98 10.64 -3.57 -6.67
CA SER A 98 9.25 -3.99 -6.48
C SER A 98 8.57 -3.02 -5.52
N ALA A 99 7.42 -2.48 -5.92
CA ALA A 99 6.80 -1.33 -5.26
C ALA A 99 5.32 -1.59 -5.01
N ASN A 100 4.96 -2.74 -4.43
CA ASN A 100 3.56 -3.04 -4.14
C ASN A 100 3.18 -2.37 -2.82
N PHE A 101 2.37 -1.32 -2.88
CA PHE A 101 2.03 -0.51 -1.70
C PHE A 101 0.54 -0.58 -1.38
N LEU A 102 0.24 -0.66 -0.09
CA LEU A 102 -1.07 -0.40 0.49
C LEU A 102 -0.93 0.77 1.45
N TYR A 103 -1.65 1.85 1.19
CA TYR A 103 -1.62 3.06 2.01
C TYR A 103 -3.04 3.47 2.36
N SER A 104 -3.33 3.74 3.62
CA SER A 104 -4.63 4.24 4.04
C SER A 104 -4.51 5.39 5.04
N ASP A 105 -5.40 6.37 4.93
CA ASP A 105 -5.59 7.44 5.91
C ASP A 105 -6.86 7.27 6.75
N GLY A 106 -7.41 6.04 6.75
CA GLY A 106 -8.67 5.70 7.41
C GLY A 106 -9.92 6.17 6.67
N ASN A 107 -9.79 6.89 5.56
CA ASN A 107 -10.91 7.26 4.70
C ASN A 107 -10.84 6.61 3.32
N VAL A 108 -9.65 6.52 2.74
CA VAL A 108 -9.41 5.90 1.42
C VAL A 108 -8.29 4.88 1.57
N LEU A 109 -8.39 3.76 0.85
CA LEU A 109 -7.29 2.83 0.62
C LEU A 109 -6.68 3.11 -0.75
N PHE A 110 -5.43 3.52 -0.78
CA PHE A 110 -4.62 3.66 -1.97
C PHE A 110 -3.77 2.42 -2.17
N VAL A 111 -3.74 1.92 -3.40
CA VAL A 111 -3.04 0.69 -3.77
C VAL A 111 -2.17 0.96 -4.97
N HIS A 112 -0.90 0.56 -4.93
CA HIS A 112 -0.04 0.54 -6.10
C HIS A 112 0.40 -0.88 -6.41
N ALA A 113 0.18 -1.32 -7.64
CA ALA A 113 0.55 -2.64 -8.13
C ALA A 113 1.77 -2.55 -9.05
N HIS A 114 2.79 -3.37 -8.78
CA HIS A 114 4.00 -3.48 -9.59
C HIS A 114 4.35 -4.96 -9.78
N LYS A 115 5.63 -5.30 -9.67
CA LYS A 115 6.16 -6.66 -9.80
C LYS A 115 6.37 -7.28 -8.42
N ARG A 116 6.39 -8.61 -8.36
CA ARG A 116 6.80 -9.39 -7.18
C ARG A 116 7.61 -10.60 -7.62
N MET A 117 8.41 -11.14 -6.71
CA MET A 117 8.99 -12.46 -6.88
C MET A 117 7.97 -13.54 -6.49
N PHE A 118 8.06 -14.70 -7.12
CA PHE A 118 7.22 -15.87 -6.81
C PHE A 118 8.11 -17.02 -6.34
N GLU A 119 7.62 -17.78 -5.37
CA GLU A 119 8.27 -19.03 -5.00
C GLU A 119 7.89 -20.10 -6.02
N GLU A 120 8.90 -20.62 -6.72
CA GLU A 120 8.77 -21.59 -7.78
C GLU A 120 9.85 -22.67 -7.56
N ASN A 121 9.40 -23.91 -7.32
CA ASN A 121 10.29 -25.07 -7.08
C ASN A 121 11.33 -24.87 -5.97
N GLY A 122 10.96 -24.20 -4.87
CA GLY A 122 11.85 -23.93 -3.73
C GLY A 122 12.89 -22.83 -3.97
N THR A 123 12.75 -22.08 -5.07
CA THR A 123 13.56 -20.89 -5.39
C THR A 123 12.66 -19.70 -5.66
N PHE A 124 13.21 -18.48 -5.64
CA PHE A 124 12.47 -17.28 -6.03
C PHE A 124 12.72 -16.96 -7.51
N SER A 125 11.65 -16.71 -8.25
CA SER A 125 11.72 -16.23 -9.64
C SER A 125 12.16 -14.77 -9.72
N GLU A 126 12.53 -14.32 -10.92
CA GLU A 126 12.67 -12.89 -11.19
C GLU A 126 11.35 -12.15 -10.94
N ALA A 127 11.43 -10.89 -10.51
CA ALA A 127 10.25 -10.11 -10.21
C ALA A 127 9.42 -9.88 -11.49
N ARG A 128 8.15 -10.30 -11.48
CA ARG A 128 7.21 -10.16 -12.59
C ARG A 128 5.83 -9.72 -12.11
N ALA A 129 5.02 -9.20 -13.03
CA ALA A 129 3.63 -8.89 -12.79
C ALA A 129 2.75 -10.16 -12.88
N PRO A 130 1.55 -10.17 -12.27
CA PRO A 130 1.02 -9.14 -11.37
C PRO A 130 1.62 -9.24 -9.96
N GLY A 131 1.91 -8.08 -9.34
CA GLY A 131 2.33 -8.00 -7.94
C GLY A 131 1.19 -8.10 -6.94
N LEU A 132 -0.01 -7.72 -7.37
CA LEU A 132 -1.24 -7.70 -6.57
C LEU A 132 -2.44 -8.18 -7.41
N SER A 133 -3.41 -8.76 -6.72
CA SER A 133 -4.72 -9.12 -7.22
C SER A 133 -5.79 -8.44 -6.38
N ILE A 134 -6.93 -8.16 -7.01
CA ILE A 134 -8.09 -7.52 -6.39
C ILE A 134 -9.30 -8.42 -6.56
N ARG A 135 -10.18 -8.44 -5.56
CA ARG A 135 -11.49 -9.06 -5.62
C ARG A 135 -12.53 -8.09 -5.10
N ASN A 136 -13.56 -7.87 -5.89
CA ASN A 136 -14.72 -7.10 -5.48
C ASN A 136 -15.84 -8.07 -5.16
N CYS A 137 -16.33 -8.00 -3.93
CA CYS A 137 -17.51 -8.73 -3.51
C CYS A 137 -18.69 -7.78 -3.45
N THR A 138 -19.63 -7.94 -4.38
CA THR A 138 -20.83 -7.09 -4.52
C THR A 138 -22.09 -7.73 -3.94
N ASP A 139 -22.03 -9.00 -3.56
CA ASP A 139 -23.14 -9.78 -2.99
C ASP A 139 -22.80 -10.36 -1.60
N CYS A 140 -21.71 -9.88 -0.99
CA CYS A 140 -21.35 -10.23 0.36
C CYS A 140 -22.49 -9.82 1.29
N GLN A 141 -23.22 -10.81 1.83
CA GLN A 141 -24.24 -10.54 2.83
C GLN A 141 -23.57 -9.84 4.02
N ASN A 142 -24.16 -8.75 4.51
CA ASN A 142 -23.59 -8.03 5.64
C ASN A 142 -23.47 -8.98 6.85
N GLY A 143 -22.26 -9.14 7.38
CA GLY A 143 -21.97 -10.11 8.44
C GLY A 143 -21.56 -11.51 7.95
N SER A 144 -21.43 -11.72 6.64
CA SER A 144 -20.74 -12.89 6.10
C SER A 144 -19.24 -12.81 6.41
N GLU A 145 -18.61 -13.97 6.58
CA GLU A 145 -17.20 -14.09 6.90
C GLU A 145 -16.44 -14.58 5.67
N TYR A 146 -15.46 -13.82 5.23
CA TYR A 146 -14.47 -14.33 4.28
C TYR A 146 -13.43 -15.13 5.06
N LYS A 147 -13.42 -16.45 4.84
CA LYS A 147 -12.50 -17.39 5.49
C LYS A 147 -11.53 -17.96 4.48
N TYR A 148 -10.24 -17.76 4.74
CA TYR A 148 -9.18 -18.39 3.96
C TYR A 148 -7.96 -18.66 4.83
N ASP A 149 -7.55 -19.92 4.96
CA ASP A 149 -6.31 -20.34 5.65
C ASP A 149 -5.93 -19.52 6.91
N GLY A 150 -6.81 -19.53 7.92
CA GLY A 150 -6.60 -18.80 9.17
C GLY A 150 -6.94 -17.30 9.13
N LEU A 151 -7.18 -16.72 7.96
CA LEU A 151 -7.79 -15.40 7.80
C LEU A 151 -9.31 -15.51 8.00
N ASN A 152 -9.85 -14.71 8.91
CA ASN A 152 -11.30 -14.48 9.03
C ASN A 152 -11.55 -12.97 8.97
N VAL A 153 -12.19 -12.52 7.90
CA VAL A 153 -12.59 -11.12 7.73
C VAL A 153 -14.10 -11.05 7.74
N SER A 154 -14.65 -10.33 8.70
CA SER A 154 -16.07 -9.96 8.68
C SER A 154 -16.29 -8.94 7.57
N LEU A 155 -17.12 -9.31 6.60
CA LEU A 155 -17.46 -8.46 5.47
C LEU A 155 -18.54 -7.48 5.92
N THR A 156 -18.17 -6.22 6.02
CA THR A 156 -19.03 -5.13 6.49
C THR A 156 -19.50 -4.30 5.31
N GLY A 157 -20.81 -4.17 5.15
CA GLY A 157 -21.40 -3.38 4.06
C GLY A 157 -21.84 -4.23 2.86
N GLN A 158 -22.40 -3.56 1.85
CA GLN A 158 -22.92 -4.22 0.63
C GLN A 158 -21.81 -4.54 -0.38
N ILE A 159 -20.72 -3.79 -0.36
CA ILE A 159 -19.58 -3.95 -1.26
C ILE A 159 -18.30 -4.04 -0.43
N THR A 160 -17.47 -5.02 -0.71
CA THR A 160 -16.15 -5.15 -0.09
C THR A 160 -15.09 -5.44 -1.15
N THR A 161 -14.02 -4.66 -1.14
CA THR A 161 -12.84 -4.91 -1.96
C THR A 161 -11.75 -5.56 -1.11
N ILE A 162 -11.22 -6.67 -1.59
CA ILE A 162 -10.06 -7.37 -1.02
C ILE A 162 -8.89 -7.19 -1.98
N VAL A 163 -7.73 -6.83 -1.44
CA VAL A 163 -6.47 -6.75 -2.19
C VAL A 163 -5.45 -7.67 -1.55
N ALA A 164 -4.83 -8.52 -2.35
CA ALA A 164 -3.85 -9.50 -1.89
C ALA A 164 -2.70 -9.63 -2.89
N SER A 165 -1.53 -10.11 -2.45
CA SER A 165 -0.41 -10.32 -3.36
C SER A 165 -0.60 -11.53 -4.29
N VAL A 166 -1.40 -12.52 -3.87
CA VAL A 166 -1.90 -13.63 -4.71
C VAL A 166 -3.41 -13.78 -4.47
N PRO A 167 -4.17 -14.30 -5.44
CA PRO A 167 -5.52 -14.78 -5.19
C PRO A 167 -5.53 -15.73 -4.00
N LEU A 168 -6.43 -15.49 -3.05
CA LEU A 168 -6.56 -16.36 -1.89
C LEU A 168 -7.38 -17.60 -2.26
N ASP A 169 -8.37 -17.48 -3.14
CA ASP A 169 -9.12 -18.62 -3.66
C ASP A 169 -9.26 -18.56 -5.19
N GLU A 170 -9.99 -19.52 -5.75
CA GLU A 170 -10.17 -19.68 -7.19
C GLU A 170 -11.26 -18.78 -7.80
N HIS A 171 -11.92 -17.91 -7.00
CA HIS A 171 -13.13 -17.21 -7.43
C HIS A 171 -13.02 -15.68 -7.31
N GLY A 172 -13.36 -14.99 -8.41
CA GLY A 172 -13.60 -13.54 -8.39
C GLY A 172 -12.36 -12.66 -8.21
N TRP A 173 -11.17 -13.21 -8.40
CA TRP A 173 -9.92 -12.45 -8.36
C TRP A 173 -9.49 -11.99 -9.74
N GLU A 174 -9.10 -10.73 -9.82
CA GLU A 174 -8.55 -10.09 -11.01
C GLU A 174 -7.12 -9.62 -10.74
N ALA A 175 -6.25 -9.72 -11.74
CA ALA A 175 -4.89 -9.21 -11.64
C ALA A 175 -4.89 -7.68 -11.74
N LEU A 176 -4.24 -6.98 -10.81
CA LEU A 176 -3.98 -5.56 -10.98
C LEU A 176 -2.83 -5.37 -11.97
N PRO A 177 -3.00 -4.53 -13.02
CA PRO A 177 -1.93 -4.28 -13.97
C PRO A 177 -0.70 -3.65 -13.32
N GLU A 178 0.47 -3.95 -13.86
CA GLU A 178 1.73 -3.33 -13.47
C GLU A 178 1.70 -1.82 -13.70
N GLY A 179 2.21 -1.04 -12.74
CA GLY A 179 2.33 0.41 -12.86
C GLY A 179 0.99 1.10 -12.79
N VAL A 180 0.15 0.68 -11.85
CA VAL A 180 -1.15 1.30 -11.60
C VAL A 180 -1.29 1.64 -10.12
N ALA A 181 -1.71 2.88 -9.86
CA ALA A 181 -2.22 3.31 -8.57
C ALA A 181 -3.75 3.45 -8.64
N ILE A 182 -4.47 2.91 -7.65
CA ILE A 182 -5.92 3.08 -7.48
C ILE A 182 -6.25 3.65 -6.11
N ALA A 183 -7.40 4.31 -6.01
CA ALA A 183 -8.02 4.75 -4.77
C ALA A 183 -9.35 4.01 -4.58
N ILE A 184 -9.53 3.39 -3.42
CA ILE A 184 -10.72 2.63 -3.05
C ILE A 184 -11.37 3.31 -1.84
N LYS A 185 -12.67 3.57 -1.91
CA LYS A 185 -13.47 4.14 -0.83
C LYS A 185 -14.80 3.41 -0.74
N ASP A 186 -15.22 3.08 0.48
CA ASP A 186 -16.49 2.40 0.74
C ASP A 186 -16.67 1.10 -0.08
N GLY A 187 -15.56 0.41 -0.38
CA GLY A 187 -15.54 -0.83 -1.17
C GLY A 187 -15.54 -0.63 -2.68
N GLU A 188 -15.42 0.59 -3.20
CA GLU A 188 -15.44 0.88 -4.62
C GLU A 188 -14.18 1.62 -5.08
N GLU A 189 -13.71 1.32 -6.29
CA GLU A 189 -12.65 2.10 -6.94
C GLU A 189 -13.21 3.46 -7.37
N ILE A 190 -12.65 4.53 -6.80
CA ILE A 190 -13.06 5.92 -7.05
C ILE A 190 -12.05 6.68 -7.92
N GLY A 191 -10.88 6.09 -8.22
CA GLY A 191 -9.88 6.72 -9.06
C GLY A 191 -8.73 5.78 -9.42
N ARG A 192 -8.11 6.02 -10.59
CA ARG A 192 -7.01 5.22 -11.14
C ARG A 192 -6.02 6.09 -11.90
N VAL A 193 -4.73 5.85 -11.70
CA VAL A 193 -3.62 6.53 -12.38
C VAL A 193 -2.58 5.51 -12.81
N LYS A 194 -2.04 5.65 -14.03
CA LYS A 194 -0.89 4.87 -14.51
C LYS A 194 0.42 5.52 -14.05
N THR A 195 1.36 4.71 -13.55
CA THR A 195 2.61 5.13 -12.90
C THR A 195 3.86 4.58 -13.58
#